data_AF-A0A6J5F7U4-F1
#
_entry.id   AF-A0A6J5F7U4-F1
#
_cell.length_a   1.000
_cell.length_b   1.000
_cell.length_c   1.000
_cell.angle_alpha   90.00
_cell.angle_beta   90.00
_cell.angle_gamma   90.00
#
_symmetry.space_group_name_H-M   'P 1'
#
loop_
_entity.id
_entity.type
_entity.pdbx_description
1 polymer ?
#
loop_
_entity_poly.entity_id
_entity_poly.type
_entity_poly.pdbx_seq_one_letter_code
_entity_poly.pdbx_strand_id
1 'polypeptide(L)'
;MSWIGRVRRDERRTRWDPDAGVPGRQAGARDAARGHAVRSVRMRRGSMLSAALKLATLALLVSRVAVAGAETPAPESVRLANGRSIEWARPRLIEVDTVRRKTATLVVPAALRRALADASSVAFPSDRSKRIDGNEYVLVVVNRSSSSRPTGYCGAGEEGALYVLELHGARAVTNFSLPVQSCLESVSLETDGGAQSPYLAIAWRDDPVGIDIRWEYLAHGGATHRVYRFVNGAFAEVEAPR
;
A
#
# COMPACT_ATOMS: atom_id res chain seq x y z
N MET A 1 27.26 -40.76 1.99
CA MET A 1 27.34 -39.97 3.24
C MET A 1 26.30 -38.85 3.11
N SER A 2 25.05 -38.91 3.59
CA SER A 2 24.35 -39.66 4.64
C SER A 2 24.76 -39.35 6.09
N TRP A 3 24.08 -38.36 6.68
CA TRP A 3 23.71 -38.09 8.10
C TRP A 3 22.72 -36.90 7.98
N ILE A 4 21.40 -36.94 8.20
CA ILE A 4 20.52 -37.50 9.27
C ILE A 4 20.87 -36.96 10.66
N GLY A 5 20.01 -36.04 11.14
CA GLY A 5 20.00 -35.50 12.50
C GLY A 5 18.60 -35.02 12.86
N ARG A 6 17.70 -35.96 13.20
CA ARG A 6 16.29 -35.69 13.53
C ARG A 6 16.13 -35.65 15.05
N VAL A 7 15.77 -34.49 15.63
CA VAL A 7 15.44 -34.40 17.07
C VAL A 7 14.00 -33.92 17.24
N ARG A 8 13.13 -34.85 17.66
CA ARG A 8 11.88 -34.49 18.34
C ARG A 8 12.21 -34.07 19.77
N ARG A 9 11.53 -33.04 20.28
CA ARG A 9 11.16 -33.00 21.69
C ARG A 9 9.71 -32.52 21.80
N ASP A 10 8.93 -33.32 22.48
CA ASP A 10 7.51 -33.11 22.78
C ASP A 10 7.37 -33.13 24.32
N GLU A 11 6.17 -32.79 24.79
CA GLU A 11 5.58 -32.98 26.13
C GLU A 11 5.31 -31.76 27.03
N ARG A 12 4.12 -31.89 27.67
CA ARG A 12 3.54 -31.16 28.82
C ARG A 12 2.99 -29.77 28.48
N ARG A 13 1.72 -29.64 28.12
CA ARG A 13 0.48 -29.83 28.94
C ARG A 13 0.48 -29.09 30.27
N THR A 14 -0.34 -28.06 30.35
CA THR A 14 -1.30 -27.84 31.45
C THR A 14 -2.66 -27.48 30.85
N ARG A 15 -3.69 -28.26 31.21
CA ARG A 15 -5.11 -28.01 30.94
C ARG A 15 -5.75 -27.76 32.30
N TRP A 16 -6.51 -26.69 32.46
CA TRP A 16 -7.44 -26.52 33.59
C TRP A 16 -8.63 -25.65 33.21
N ASP A 17 -9.81 -26.26 33.31
CA ASP A 17 -11.19 -25.74 33.26
C ASP A 17 -12.10 -26.98 33.51
N PRO A 18 -13.37 -26.91 34.01
CA PRO A 18 -14.14 -25.78 34.53
C PRO A 18 -14.90 -26.07 35.87
N ASP A 19 -15.82 -25.16 36.25
CA ASP A 19 -17.09 -25.33 37.02
C ASP A 19 -17.18 -25.93 38.45
N ALA A 20 -17.92 -25.22 39.34
CA ALA A 20 -19.08 -25.75 40.11
C ALA A 20 -19.78 -24.73 41.06
N GLY A 21 -21.13 -24.72 41.10
CA GLY A 21 -21.98 -24.12 42.17
C GLY A 21 -22.61 -22.74 41.87
N VAL A 22 -23.89 -22.50 41.46
CA VAL A 22 -25.18 -23.23 41.52
C VAL A 22 -25.83 -23.25 42.93
N PRO A 23 -27.15 -22.96 43.13
CA PRO A 23 -28.08 -22.04 42.44
C PRO A 23 -29.03 -21.24 43.40
N GLY A 24 -29.97 -20.44 42.85
CA GLY A 24 -31.12 -19.90 43.60
C GLY A 24 -32.35 -19.65 42.71
N ARG A 25 -33.43 -20.43 42.91
CA ARG A 25 -34.70 -20.37 42.14
C ARG A 25 -35.80 -19.64 42.94
N GLN A 26 -36.67 -18.91 42.23
CA GLN A 26 -38.14 -18.70 42.44
C GLN A 26 -38.54 -17.24 42.12
N ALA A 27 -39.79 -16.89 41.78
CA ALA A 27 -40.84 -17.61 41.02
C ALA A 27 -42.00 -16.63 40.72
N GLY A 28 -42.47 -16.57 39.46
CA GLY A 28 -43.75 -15.96 39.07
C GLY A 28 -43.89 -14.44 39.21
N ALA A 29 -44.98 -13.81 38.74
CA ALA A 29 -45.93 -14.19 37.69
C ALA A 29 -46.90 -13.02 37.43
N ARG A 30 -47.24 -12.76 36.15
CA ARG A 30 -48.46 -12.02 35.71
C ARG A 30 -48.58 -10.55 36.18
N ASP A 31 -49.45 -9.70 35.63
CA ASP A 31 -50.25 -9.77 34.39
C ASP A 31 -50.39 -8.36 33.76
N ALA A 32 -51.03 -8.28 32.60
CA ALA A 32 -51.14 -7.07 31.79
C ALA A 32 -52.21 -6.04 32.25
N ALA A 33 -52.15 -4.86 31.59
CA ALA A 33 -53.26 -4.16 30.92
C ALA A 33 -53.66 -2.76 31.42
N ARG A 34 -53.79 -1.83 30.43
CA ARG A 34 -54.65 -0.62 30.36
C ARG A 34 -54.41 0.44 31.48
N GLY A 35 -54.20 1.73 31.22
CA GLY A 35 -54.44 2.55 30.03
C GLY A 35 -55.72 3.37 30.19
N HIS A 36 -55.62 4.71 30.18
CA HIS A 36 -56.60 5.64 29.60
C HIS A 36 -56.04 7.08 29.61
N ALA A 37 -56.40 7.86 28.59
CA ALA A 37 -55.96 9.24 28.42
C ALA A 37 -57.03 10.24 28.89
N VAL A 38 -56.60 11.42 29.34
CA VAL A 38 -57.40 12.66 29.29
C VAL A 38 -56.53 13.80 28.73
N ARG A 39 -57.18 14.77 28.09
CA ARG A 39 -56.64 15.76 27.12
C ARG A 39 -56.94 17.18 27.61
N SER A 40 -56.28 18.18 27.01
CA SER A 40 -56.55 19.64 27.13
C SER A 40 -56.10 20.28 28.45
N VAL A 41 -55.82 21.59 28.56
CA VAL A 41 -56.15 22.74 27.70
C VAL A 41 -54.91 23.61 27.36
N ARG A 42 -54.96 24.28 26.20
CA ARG A 42 -53.97 25.25 25.69
C ARG A 42 -54.47 26.68 25.95
N MET A 43 -53.61 27.59 26.39
CA MET A 43 -53.78 29.03 26.09
C MET A 43 -52.44 29.75 25.85
N ARG A 44 -52.49 30.92 25.20
CA ARG A 44 -51.42 31.53 24.38
C ARG A 44 -51.49 33.07 24.49
N ARG A 45 -50.44 33.77 24.03
CA ARG A 45 -50.19 35.26 23.96
C ARG A 45 -49.25 35.73 25.09
N GLY A 46 -48.31 36.67 24.91
CA GLY A 46 -47.76 37.36 23.72
C GLY A 46 -46.59 38.24 24.21
N SER A 47 -45.40 38.21 23.60
CA SER A 47 -44.93 39.05 22.47
C SER A 47 -44.56 40.51 22.81
N MET A 48 -43.26 40.83 22.71
CA MET A 48 -42.65 42.17 22.45
C MET A 48 -42.75 43.25 23.55
N LEU A 49 -41.82 44.20 23.72
CA LEU A 49 -40.50 44.50 23.09
C LEU A 49 -39.37 44.31 24.17
N SER A 50 -38.12 44.84 24.17
CA SER A 50 -37.41 45.83 23.33
C SER A 50 -35.86 45.76 23.39
N ALA A 51 -35.24 46.78 22.79
CA ALA A 51 -33.84 47.19 22.62
C ALA A 51 -32.95 47.34 23.88
N ALA A 52 -31.63 47.56 23.81
CA ALA A 52 -30.57 47.23 22.83
C ALA A 52 -29.23 47.85 23.33
N LEU A 53 -28.10 47.15 23.25
CA LEU A 53 -26.80 47.81 23.02
C LEU A 53 -25.75 46.87 22.42
N LYS A 54 -24.78 47.47 21.72
CA LYS A 54 -23.85 46.83 20.79
C LYS A 54 -22.50 46.57 21.46
N LEU A 55 -21.85 45.46 21.12
CA LEU A 55 -20.40 45.40 20.88
C LEU A 55 -20.06 44.11 20.12
N ALA A 56 -19.82 44.24 18.82
CA ALA A 56 -19.39 43.13 17.98
C ALA A 56 -17.87 43.15 17.85
N THR A 57 -17.17 42.26 18.55
CA THR A 57 -15.76 41.95 18.32
C THR A 57 -15.65 40.71 17.45
N LEU A 58 -15.66 40.92 16.13
CA LEU A 58 -15.47 39.84 15.16
C LEU A 58 -13.98 39.48 15.07
N ALA A 59 -13.50 38.68 16.02
CA ALA A 59 -12.17 38.10 15.97
C ALA A 59 -12.11 37.03 14.87
N LEU A 60 -11.72 37.45 13.65
CA LEU A 60 -11.31 36.55 12.58
C LEU A 60 -10.02 35.83 13.00
N LEU A 61 -10.17 34.73 13.74
CA LEU A 61 -9.13 33.70 13.75
C LEU A 61 -9.06 33.14 12.33
N VAL A 62 -8.11 33.66 11.56
CA VAL A 62 -7.62 32.99 10.36
C VAL A 62 -6.96 31.71 10.85
N SER A 63 -7.71 30.61 10.81
CA SER A 63 -7.20 29.27 11.03
C SER A 63 -6.11 29.02 9.98
N ARG A 64 -4.84 29.26 10.37
CA ARG A 64 -3.70 28.72 9.65
C ARG A 64 -3.77 27.21 9.78
N VAL A 65 -4.51 26.58 8.86
CA VAL A 65 -4.27 25.18 8.53
C VAL A 65 -2.81 25.14 8.09
N ALA A 66 -1.96 24.56 8.93
CA ALA A 66 -0.64 24.19 8.50
C ALA A 66 -0.85 23.23 7.34
N VAL A 67 -0.48 23.66 6.13
CA VAL A 67 -0.31 22.74 5.02
C VAL A 67 0.89 21.89 5.41
N ALA A 68 0.62 20.76 6.06
CA ALA A 68 1.57 19.65 6.05
C ALA A 68 1.88 19.41 4.57
N GLY A 69 3.17 19.49 4.20
CA GLY A 69 3.58 19.22 2.84
C GLY A 69 3.04 17.85 2.47
N ALA A 70 2.17 17.80 1.47
CA ALA A 70 1.58 16.54 1.05
C ALA A 70 2.68 15.72 0.39
N GLU A 71 3.21 14.73 1.13
CA GLU A 71 4.13 13.72 0.60
C GLU A 71 3.51 13.17 -0.69
N THR A 72 4.23 13.25 -1.80
CA THR A 72 3.69 12.79 -3.09
C THR A 72 3.69 11.25 -3.08
N PRO A 73 2.53 10.58 -3.05
CA PRO A 73 2.49 9.14 -2.93
C PRO A 73 2.88 8.47 -4.25
N ALA A 74 3.35 7.23 -4.17
CA ALA A 74 3.45 6.39 -5.35
C ALA A 74 2.04 6.05 -5.89
N PRO A 75 1.85 5.94 -7.22
CA PRO A 75 0.62 5.45 -7.83
C PRO A 75 0.08 4.14 -7.23
N GLU A 76 -1.23 4.09 -7.00
CA GLU A 76 -1.94 2.89 -6.50
C GLU A 76 -2.28 1.89 -7.63
N SER A 77 -2.18 2.31 -8.89
CA SER A 77 -2.48 1.50 -10.07
C SER A 77 -1.70 1.94 -11.31
N VAL A 78 -1.60 1.07 -12.31
CA VAL A 78 -0.94 1.35 -13.60
C VAL A 78 -1.97 1.29 -14.73
N ARG A 79 -2.19 2.41 -15.43
CA ARG A 79 -3.07 2.48 -16.59
C ARG A 79 -2.40 1.86 -17.82
N LEU A 80 -3.09 0.92 -18.45
CA LEU A 80 -2.72 0.28 -19.71
C LEU A 80 -3.23 1.09 -20.91
N ALA A 81 -2.60 0.93 -22.08
CA ALA A 81 -3.01 1.61 -23.31
C ALA A 81 -4.42 1.22 -23.79
N ASN A 82 -4.94 0.08 -23.34
CA ASN A 82 -6.31 -0.37 -23.61
C ASN A 82 -7.37 0.28 -22.69
N GLY A 83 -6.98 1.16 -21.76
CA GLY A 83 -7.85 1.85 -20.81
C GLY A 83 -8.15 1.09 -19.50
N ARG A 84 -7.65 -0.14 -19.33
CA ARG A 84 -7.73 -0.92 -18.10
C ARG A 84 -6.60 -0.53 -17.12
N SER A 85 -6.72 -0.91 -15.86
CA SER A 85 -5.68 -0.70 -14.83
C SER A 85 -5.09 -2.02 -14.35
N ILE A 86 -3.81 -2.03 -13.99
CA ILE A 86 -3.20 -3.05 -13.13
C ILE A 86 -3.19 -2.52 -11.69
N GLU A 87 -3.69 -3.34 -10.77
CA GLU A 87 -3.81 -3.02 -9.33
C GLU A 87 -3.26 -4.19 -8.50
N TRP A 88 -2.82 -3.91 -7.27
CA TRP A 88 -2.47 -4.95 -6.31
C TRP A 88 -3.64 -5.24 -5.36
N ALA A 89 -4.21 -6.44 -5.49
CA ALA A 89 -5.17 -7.00 -4.55
C ALA A 89 -4.51 -8.20 -3.87
N ARG A 90 -3.91 -7.99 -2.69
CA ARG A 90 -3.07 -8.98 -2.00
C ARG A 90 -3.73 -10.37 -1.97
N PRO A 91 -3.03 -11.45 -2.41
CA PRO A 91 -1.62 -11.56 -2.77
C PRO A 91 -1.34 -11.51 -4.29
N ARG A 92 -2.11 -10.74 -5.07
CA ARG A 92 -2.13 -10.84 -6.54
C ARG A 92 -2.08 -9.47 -7.21
N LEU A 93 -1.50 -9.44 -8.42
CA LEU A 93 -1.80 -8.39 -9.38
C LEU A 93 -3.10 -8.75 -10.10
N ILE A 94 -3.98 -7.77 -10.27
CA ILE A 94 -5.25 -7.90 -10.99
C ILE A 94 -5.31 -6.86 -12.10
N GLU A 95 -6.00 -7.18 -13.19
CA GLU A 95 -6.31 -6.26 -14.28
C GLU A 95 -7.80 -5.88 -14.20
N VAL A 96 -8.07 -4.60 -14.00
CA VAL A 96 -9.41 -4.03 -13.76
C VAL A 96 -9.90 -3.29 -15.00
N ASP A 97 -11.08 -3.67 -15.46
CA ASP A 97 -11.86 -2.98 -16.49
C ASP A 97 -13.02 -2.26 -15.79
N THR A 98 -12.83 -0.98 -15.50
CA THR A 98 -13.84 -0.15 -14.80
C THR A 98 -15.08 0.09 -15.66
N VAL A 99 -14.92 0.18 -16.98
CA VAL A 99 -16.00 0.39 -17.95
C VAL A 99 -16.94 -0.83 -18.00
N ARG A 100 -16.38 -2.03 -18.06
CA ARG A 100 -17.15 -3.30 -18.08
C ARG A 100 -17.40 -3.88 -16.68
N ARG A 101 -16.88 -3.24 -15.63
CA ARG A 101 -16.88 -3.70 -14.22
C ARG A 101 -16.37 -5.14 -14.06
N LYS A 102 -15.25 -5.47 -14.73
CA LYS A 102 -14.63 -6.79 -14.67
C LYS A 102 -13.24 -6.71 -14.05
N THR A 103 -12.88 -7.73 -13.28
CA THR A 103 -11.53 -7.92 -12.76
C THR A 103 -11.00 -9.30 -13.17
N ALA A 104 -9.71 -9.40 -13.45
CA ALA A 104 -9.05 -10.66 -13.78
C ALA A 104 -7.73 -10.77 -13.00
N THR A 105 -7.38 -11.95 -12.48
CA THR A 105 -6.04 -12.18 -11.92
C THR A 105 -5.02 -12.23 -13.05
N LEU A 106 -3.92 -11.47 -12.92
CA LEU A 106 -2.77 -11.56 -13.82
C LEU A 106 -1.98 -12.85 -13.55
N VAL A 107 -1.76 -13.66 -14.58
CA VAL A 107 -0.95 -14.89 -14.47
C VAL A 107 0.53 -14.51 -14.54
N VAL A 108 1.20 -14.49 -13.40
CA VAL A 108 2.61 -14.12 -13.24
C VAL A 108 3.55 -15.33 -13.09
N PRO A 109 4.87 -15.20 -13.33
CA PRO A 109 5.84 -16.29 -13.17
C PRO A 109 5.90 -16.80 -11.72
N ALA A 110 6.29 -18.06 -11.54
CA ALA A 110 6.26 -18.72 -10.24
C ALA A 110 7.15 -18.04 -9.16
N ALA A 111 8.23 -17.37 -9.56
CA ALA A 111 9.07 -16.58 -8.64
C ALA A 111 8.34 -15.34 -8.13
N LEU A 112 7.82 -14.50 -9.04
CA LEU A 112 7.04 -13.32 -8.70
C LEU A 112 5.76 -13.66 -7.92
N ARG A 113 5.11 -14.78 -8.24
CA ARG A 113 3.95 -15.27 -7.46
C ARG A 113 4.27 -15.54 -5.99
N ARG A 114 5.48 -15.99 -5.66
CA ARG A 114 5.93 -16.15 -4.26
C ARG A 114 6.21 -14.79 -3.64
N ALA A 115 6.96 -13.92 -4.34
CA ALA A 115 7.25 -12.57 -3.87
C ALA A 115 5.97 -11.78 -3.52
N LEU A 116 4.94 -11.83 -4.36
CA LEU A 116 3.63 -11.19 -4.12
C LEU A 116 2.80 -11.81 -2.99
N ALA A 117 3.05 -13.09 -2.64
CA ALA A 117 2.41 -13.74 -1.50
C ALA A 117 3.05 -13.33 -0.17
N ASP A 118 4.38 -13.25 -0.17
CA ASP A 118 5.20 -12.87 0.98
C ASP A 118 5.30 -11.34 1.16
N ALA A 119 4.76 -10.56 0.22
CA ALA A 119 4.86 -9.10 0.18
C ALA A 119 4.25 -8.43 1.41
N SER A 120 4.96 -7.47 2.00
CA SER A 120 4.41 -6.53 2.98
C SER A 120 3.62 -5.42 2.27
N SER A 121 4.19 -4.87 1.19
CA SER A 121 3.57 -3.88 0.31
C SER A 121 3.95 -4.11 -1.16
N VAL A 122 3.19 -3.53 -2.07
CA VAL A 122 3.53 -3.40 -3.50
C VAL A 122 3.30 -1.95 -3.90
N ALA A 123 4.22 -1.40 -4.67
CA ALA A 123 4.14 -0.04 -5.19
C ALA A 123 4.34 -0.03 -6.71
N PHE A 124 3.73 0.97 -7.37
CA PHE A 124 3.90 1.20 -8.80
C PHE A 124 4.68 2.50 -9.01
N PRO A 125 5.93 2.45 -9.51
CA PRO A 125 6.72 3.65 -9.80
C PRO A 125 6.10 4.62 -10.82
N SER A 126 5.16 4.15 -11.64
CA SER A 126 4.48 4.96 -12.65
C SER A 126 3.01 4.59 -12.76
N ASP A 127 2.15 5.59 -12.94
CA ASP A 127 0.71 5.44 -13.14
C ASP A 127 0.34 4.95 -14.56
N ARG A 128 1.35 4.76 -15.42
CA ARG A 128 1.20 4.40 -16.84
C ARG A 128 2.13 3.27 -17.26
N SER A 129 1.60 2.37 -18.08
CA SER A 129 2.41 1.41 -18.82
C SER A 129 3.29 2.12 -19.85
N LYS A 130 4.39 1.47 -20.26
CA LYS A 130 5.24 1.90 -21.37
C LYS A 130 5.11 0.90 -22.50
N ARG A 131 4.87 1.38 -23.72
CA ARG A 131 4.95 0.56 -24.93
C ARG A 131 6.36 0.62 -25.50
N ILE A 132 6.95 -0.55 -25.78
CA ILE A 132 8.28 -0.71 -26.38
C ILE A 132 8.17 -1.83 -27.41
N ASP A 133 8.63 -1.60 -28.64
CA ASP A 133 8.59 -2.57 -29.76
C ASP A 133 7.23 -3.25 -29.98
N GLY A 134 6.13 -2.54 -29.68
CA GLY A 134 4.76 -3.02 -29.79
C GLY A 134 4.22 -3.76 -28.55
N ASN A 135 5.10 -4.24 -27.66
CA ASN A 135 4.75 -4.85 -26.39
C ASN A 135 4.43 -3.80 -25.32
N GLU A 136 3.74 -4.21 -24.24
CA GLU A 136 3.30 -3.34 -23.15
C GLU A 136 3.95 -3.76 -21.83
N TYR A 137 4.60 -2.83 -21.17
CA TYR A 137 5.40 -3.07 -19.97
C TYR A 137 4.88 -2.26 -18.77
N VAL A 138 4.97 -2.83 -17.58
CA VAL A 138 4.66 -2.17 -16.30
C VAL A 138 5.79 -2.34 -15.29
N LEU A 139 6.01 -1.31 -14.46
CA LEU A 139 6.95 -1.33 -13.34
C LEU A 139 6.20 -1.71 -12.06
N VAL A 140 6.73 -2.67 -11.31
CA VAL A 140 6.16 -3.11 -10.04
C VAL A 140 7.29 -3.30 -9.03
N VAL A 141 7.24 -2.59 -7.91
CA VAL A 141 8.14 -2.85 -6.78
C VAL A 141 7.41 -3.72 -5.77
N VAL A 142 8.00 -4.86 -5.42
CA VAL A 142 7.47 -5.77 -4.39
C VAL A 142 8.37 -5.68 -3.16
N ASN A 143 7.80 -5.27 -2.04
CA ASN A 143 8.51 -5.09 -0.79
C ASN A 143 8.25 -6.25 0.16
N ARG A 144 9.26 -6.57 0.96
CA ARG A 144 9.21 -7.62 1.97
C ARG A 144 9.79 -7.07 3.26
N SER A 145 9.13 -7.31 4.40
CA SER A 145 9.70 -6.88 5.68
C SER A 145 11.04 -7.58 5.97
N SER A 146 12.06 -6.80 6.34
CA SER A 146 13.41 -7.21 6.73
C SER A 146 13.52 -7.50 8.23
N SER A 147 12.42 -7.86 8.88
CA SER A 147 12.24 -7.95 10.36
C SER A 147 13.23 -8.86 11.11
N SER A 148 14.08 -9.60 10.39
CA SER A 148 15.25 -10.30 10.92
C SER A 148 16.35 -9.38 11.49
N ARG A 149 16.40 -8.09 11.12
CA ARG A 149 17.31 -7.08 11.72
C ARG A 149 16.66 -5.69 11.85
N PRO A 150 16.10 -5.32 13.04
CA PRO A 150 15.37 -4.07 13.23
C PRO A 150 16.23 -2.82 13.46
N THR A 151 17.55 -2.88 13.19
CA THR A 151 18.51 -1.78 13.45
C THR A 151 19.25 -1.32 12.18
N GLY A 152 18.64 -1.52 11.00
CA GLY A 152 19.20 -1.14 9.70
C GLY A 152 18.92 0.32 9.32
N TYR A 153 19.64 0.82 8.30
CA TYR A 153 19.65 2.24 7.90
C TYR A 153 18.28 2.80 7.50
N CYS A 154 17.43 2.04 6.79
CA CYS A 154 16.13 2.51 6.29
C CYS A 154 14.92 2.22 7.20
N GLY A 155 15.10 2.24 8.53
CA GLY A 155 14.00 2.36 9.50
C GLY A 155 13.03 1.17 9.54
N ALA A 156 11.88 1.28 8.86
CA ALA A 156 10.80 0.30 8.90
C ALA A 156 11.19 -1.12 8.42
N GLY A 157 12.34 -1.24 7.76
CA GLY A 157 12.91 -2.54 7.40
C GLY A 157 12.13 -3.18 6.26
N GLU A 158 12.30 -2.67 5.03
CA GLU A 158 11.76 -3.30 3.83
C GLU A 158 12.84 -3.54 2.78
N GLU A 159 12.93 -4.78 2.32
CA GLU A 159 13.71 -5.20 1.15
C GLU A 159 12.82 -5.10 -0.09
N GLY A 160 13.11 -4.14 -0.96
CA GLY A 160 12.33 -3.82 -2.16
C GLY A 160 13.01 -4.30 -3.44
N ALA A 161 12.29 -5.05 -4.27
CA ALA A 161 12.75 -5.48 -5.58
C ALA A 161 11.84 -4.93 -6.69
N LEU A 162 12.43 -4.23 -7.65
CA LEU A 162 11.79 -3.81 -8.89
C LEU A 162 11.65 -5.02 -9.83
N TYR A 163 10.48 -5.13 -10.45
CA TYR A 163 10.19 -6.04 -11.55
C TYR A 163 9.66 -5.23 -12.73
N VAL A 164 10.16 -5.53 -13.92
CA VAL A 164 9.59 -5.06 -15.19
C VAL A 164 8.83 -6.21 -15.80
N LEU A 165 7.52 -6.03 -15.93
CA LEU A 165 6.61 -7.06 -16.43
C LEU A 165 6.18 -6.73 -17.85
N GLU A 166 6.45 -7.64 -18.77
CA GLU A 166 5.89 -7.61 -20.12
C GLU A 166 4.53 -8.29 -20.12
N LEU A 167 3.51 -7.64 -20.69
CA LEU A 167 2.12 -8.09 -20.67
C LEU A 167 1.72 -8.76 -21.99
N HIS A 168 1.18 -9.97 -21.88
CA HIS A 168 0.60 -10.75 -22.96
C HIS A 168 -0.87 -11.06 -22.63
N GLY A 169 -1.71 -10.02 -22.67
CA GLY A 169 -3.09 -10.08 -22.19
C GLY A 169 -3.11 -10.38 -20.68
N ALA A 170 -3.86 -11.41 -20.27
CA ALA A 170 -3.96 -11.83 -18.86
C ALA A 170 -2.72 -12.57 -18.32
N ARG A 171 -1.61 -12.64 -19.07
CA ARG A 171 -0.33 -13.21 -18.63
C ARG A 171 0.73 -12.11 -18.56
N ALA A 172 1.64 -12.23 -17.61
CA ALA A 172 2.83 -11.41 -17.54
C ALA A 172 4.10 -12.27 -17.45
N VAL A 173 5.18 -11.80 -18.04
CA VAL A 173 6.53 -12.37 -17.88
C VAL A 173 7.47 -11.32 -17.29
N THR A 174 8.40 -11.75 -16.45
CA THR A 174 9.42 -10.86 -15.89
C THR A 174 10.54 -10.70 -16.91
N ASN A 175 10.63 -9.51 -17.50
CA ASN A 175 11.68 -9.17 -18.47
C ASN A 175 12.97 -8.70 -17.77
N PHE A 176 12.82 -7.98 -16.65
CA PHE A 176 13.93 -7.52 -15.80
C PHE A 176 13.54 -7.54 -14.32
N SER A 177 14.52 -7.71 -13.43
CA SER A 177 14.34 -7.54 -11.98
C SER A 177 15.62 -7.10 -11.29
N LEU A 178 15.52 -6.17 -10.34
CA LEU A 178 16.66 -5.58 -9.61
C LEU A 178 16.29 -5.31 -8.14
N PRO A 179 17.13 -5.64 -7.15
CA PRO A 179 17.00 -5.10 -5.79
C PRO A 179 17.21 -3.57 -5.83
N VAL A 180 16.22 -2.82 -5.37
CA VAL A 180 16.24 -1.35 -5.42
C VAL A 180 16.28 -0.70 -4.03
N GLN A 181 15.91 -1.43 -2.98
CA GLN A 181 15.97 -0.97 -1.60
C GLN A 181 16.35 -2.14 -0.67
N SER A 182 17.25 -1.89 0.28
CA SER A 182 17.65 -2.88 1.29
C SER A 182 18.08 -2.20 2.57
N CYS A 183 17.51 -2.61 3.70
CA CYS A 183 17.96 -2.14 5.02
C CYS A 183 19.09 -3.01 5.58
N LEU A 184 19.30 -4.19 5.01
CA LEU A 184 20.44 -5.08 5.30
C LEU A 184 21.73 -4.62 4.60
N GLU A 185 21.62 -4.18 3.34
CA GLU A 185 22.75 -3.72 2.52
C GLU A 185 22.88 -2.18 2.51
N SER A 186 21.99 -1.48 3.22
CA SER A 186 21.92 -0.01 3.30
C SER A 186 21.92 0.64 1.92
N VAL A 187 20.83 0.37 1.21
CA VAL A 187 20.48 0.87 -0.13
C VAL A 187 19.12 1.55 -0.01
N SER A 188 19.06 2.86 -0.31
CA SER A 188 17.81 3.63 -0.28
C SER A 188 17.59 4.39 -1.59
N LEU A 189 16.38 4.29 -2.12
CA LEU A 189 15.90 5.12 -3.22
C LEU A 189 15.82 6.59 -2.79
N GLU A 190 15.93 7.51 -3.75
CA GLU A 190 15.87 8.94 -3.46
C GLU A 190 14.44 9.41 -3.15
N THR A 191 14.29 10.32 -2.18
CA THR A 191 12.97 10.75 -1.66
C THR A 191 12.67 12.25 -1.84
N ASP A 192 13.54 12.99 -2.53
CA ASP A 192 13.47 14.46 -2.65
C ASP A 192 13.37 15.13 -1.27
N GLY A 193 14.31 14.79 -0.37
CA GLY A 193 14.31 15.26 1.02
C GLY A 193 13.12 14.77 1.87
N GLY A 194 12.49 13.66 1.47
CA GLY A 194 11.28 13.13 2.09
C GLY A 194 9.96 13.71 1.55
N ALA A 195 9.99 14.61 0.56
CA ALA A 195 8.78 15.20 -0.01
C ALA A 195 8.01 14.23 -0.94
N GLN A 196 8.64 13.12 -1.35
CA GLN A 196 8.11 12.18 -2.34
C GLN A 196 8.32 10.74 -1.90
N SER A 197 7.40 9.86 -2.33
CA SER A 197 7.56 8.42 -2.15
C SER A 197 8.84 7.92 -2.84
N PRO A 198 9.66 7.07 -2.18
CA PRO A 198 10.92 6.57 -2.75
C PRO A 198 10.75 5.88 -4.11
N TYR A 199 9.57 5.30 -4.39
CA TYR A 199 9.33 4.62 -5.65
C TYR A 199 9.22 5.56 -6.86
N LEU A 200 9.07 6.88 -6.65
CA LEU A 200 9.11 7.90 -7.72
C LEU A 200 10.54 8.18 -8.21
N ALA A 201 11.58 7.70 -7.51
CA ALA A 201 12.95 7.69 -7.99
C ALA A 201 13.22 6.64 -9.09
N ILE A 202 12.23 5.79 -9.40
CA ILE A 202 12.25 4.85 -10.52
C ILE A 202 11.28 5.38 -11.59
N ALA A 203 11.77 5.65 -12.80
CA ALA A 203 10.96 6.23 -13.86
C ALA A 203 11.17 5.54 -15.22
N TRP A 204 10.12 5.57 -16.06
CA TRP A 204 10.28 5.26 -17.48
C TRP A 204 11.12 6.32 -18.19
N ARG A 205 12.06 5.87 -19.01
CA ARG A 205 12.83 6.73 -19.91
C ARG A 205 12.26 6.66 -21.33
N ASP A 206 12.12 7.82 -21.96
CA ASP A 206 11.62 7.93 -23.33
C ASP A 206 12.75 7.86 -24.38
N ASP A 207 13.87 8.57 -24.19
CA ASP A 207 14.99 8.59 -25.13
C ASP A 207 16.39 8.52 -24.44
N PRO A 208 17.24 7.52 -24.78
CA PRO A 208 16.83 6.25 -25.37
C PRO A 208 15.88 5.50 -24.43
N VAL A 209 14.99 4.67 -24.98
CA VAL A 209 13.97 3.97 -24.20
C VAL A 209 14.59 3.05 -23.14
N GLY A 210 14.05 3.09 -21.92
CA GLY A 210 14.64 2.40 -20.78
C GLY A 210 13.98 2.75 -19.45
N ILE A 211 14.74 2.60 -18.37
CA ILE A 211 14.35 2.92 -16.99
C ILE A 211 15.48 3.75 -16.36
N ASP A 212 15.13 4.88 -15.75
CA ASP A 212 16.02 5.65 -14.88
C ASP A 212 15.75 5.24 -13.42
N ILE A 213 16.81 5.00 -12.64
CA ILE A 213 16.72 4.71 -11.19
C ILE A 213 17.69 5.61 -10.42
N ARG A 214 17.18 6.26 -9.37
CA ARG A 214 17.94 7.12 -8.46
C ARG A 214 17.94 6.60 -7.02
N TRP A 215 19.10 6.67 -6.39
CA TRP A 215 19.36 6.28 -5.00
C TRP A 215 19.93 7.46 -4.24
N GLU A 216 19.46 7.65 -3.00
CA GLU A 216 20.06 8.59 -2.06
C GLU A 216 21.33 8.01 -1.43
N TYR A 217 21.35 6.70 -1.19
CA TYR A 217 22.47 6.02 -0.55
C TYR A 217 22.71 4.59 -1.06
N LEU A 218 23.98 4.24 -1.23
CA LEU A 218 24.50 2.93 -1.62
C LEU A 218 25.75 2.61 -0.79
N ALA A 219 25.66 1.75 0.23
CA ALA A 219 26.80 1.46 1.12
C ALA A 219 28.04 0.87 0.42
N HIS A 220 27.82 0.14 -0.68
CA HIS A 220 28.91 -0.44 -1.50
C HIS A 220 29.47 0.53 -2.55
N GLY A 221 29.02 1.79 -2.55
CA GLY A 221 29.39 2.80 -3.54
C GLY A 221 28.78 2.56 -4.92
N GLY A 222 29.36 3.20 -5.93
CA GLY A 222 28.86 3.22 -7.31
C GLY A 222 27.98 4.43 -7.61
N ALA A 223 27.43 4.48 -8.82
CA ALA A 223 26.59 5.59 -9.25
C ALA A 223 25.22 5.54 -8.56
N THR A 224 24.83 6.67 -7.96
CA THR A 224 23.52 6.93 -7.36
C THR A 224 22.43 7.21 -8.39
N HIS A 225 22.78 7.41 -9.66
CA HIS A 225 21.85 7.41 -10.78
C HIS A 225 22.32 6.39 -11.80
N ARG A 226 21.43 5.47 -12.21
CA ARG A 226 21.71 4.46 -13.25
C ARG A 226 20.60 4.43 -14.27
N VAL A 227 20.98 4.13 -15.51
CA VAL A 227 20.07 4.01 -16.64
C VAL A 227 20.12 2.58 -17.14
N TYR A 228 18.96 1.95 -17.28
CA TYR A 228 18.79 0.64 -17.87
C TYR A 228 18.13 0.81 -19.23
N ARG A 229 18.91 0.79 -20.32
CA ARG A 229 18.39 0.92 -21.70
C ARG A 229 17.76 -0.39 -22.14
N PHE A 230 16.66 -0.31 -22.88
CA PHE A 230 16.10 -1.46 -23.56
C PHE A 230 16.86 -1.74 -24.86
N VAL A 231 17.49 -2.90 -24.96
CA VAL A 231 18.31 -3.32 -26.11
C VAL A 231 18.04 -4.80 -26.37
N ASN A 232 17.74 -5.17 -27.62
CA ASN A 232 17.51 -6.55 -28.05
C ASN A 232 16.49 -7.33 -27.19
N GLY A 233 15.42 -6.67 -26.73
CA GLY A 233 14.36 -7.29 -25.93
C GLY A 233 14.60 -7.34 -24.42
N ALA A 234 15.70 -6.76 -23.90
CA ALA A 234 16.04 -6.78 -22.48
C ALA A 234 16.52 -5.41 -21.97
N PHE A 235 16.37 -5.16 -20.67
CA PHE A 235 16.92 -3.97 -20.00
C PHE A 235 18.36 -4.23 -19.53
N ALA A 236 19.32 -3.41 -19.99
CA ALA A 236 20.74 -3.51 -19.65
C ALA A 236 21.28 -2.19 -19.08
N GLU A 237 22.10 -2.27 -18.03
CA GLU A 237 22.75 -1.09 -17.42
C GLU A 237 23.70 -0.42 -18.41
N VAL A 238 23.70 0.91 -18.44
CA VAL A 238 24.64 1.74 -19.19
C VAL A 238 25.15 2.88 -18.31
N GLU A 239 26.29 3.45 -18.67
CA GLU A 239 26.75 4.69 -18.03
C GLU A 239 25.71 5.81 -18.28
N ALA A 240 25.28 6.47 -17.20
CA ALA A 240 24.40 7.62 -17.29
C ALA A 240 25.12 8.77 -18.03
N PRO A 241 24.44 9.51 -18.92
CA PRO A 241 25.03 10.72 -19.48
C PRO A 241 25.34 11.72 -18.35
N ARG A 242 26.55 12.28 -18.37
CA ARG A 242 27.02 13.28 -17.41
C ARG A 242 26.53 14.69 -17.76
#